data_AF-A0A7S1RYQ1-F1
#
_entry.id   AF-A0A7S1RYQ1-F1
#
_cell.length_a   1.000
_cell.length_b   1.000
_cell.length_c   1.000
_cell.angle_alpha   90.00
_cell.angle_beta   90.00
_cell.angle_gamma   90.00
#
_symmetry.space_group_name_H-M   'P 1'
#
loop_
_entity.id
_entity.type
_entity.pdbx_description
1 polymer ?
#
loop_
_entity_poly.entity_id
_entity_poly.type
_entity_poly.pdbx_seq_one_letter_code
_entity_poly.pdbx_strand_id
1 'polypeptide(L)'
;MVLSTPMCCARVRSFYLFGYPLMFMCFFGTMTLLLQCPYSRHCPNAHLIGVCICTVALVLGLTMALFDWAWGHVGKLSIPDLSPENMTRTTKRYGFIAKSVPVLSRWLFVLLGVCTATGVFLASQCPPPESKLWDGETCSAPWSGDPQPQRDFMVIAAIWFLLAAFGCINGKVGHEVPWLYIPLPAEEGPSSRCRHCLTSVSTCCHP
;
A
#
# COMPACT_ATOMS: atom_id res chain seq x y z
N MET A 1 -37.73 -12.39 -3.79
CA MET A 1 -36.49 -12.19 -4.56
C MET A 1 -36.00 -10.77 -4.31
N VAL A 2 -35.04 -10.61 -3.41
CA VAL A 2 -34.37 -9.32 -3.21
C VAL A 2 -33.11 -9.39 -4.05
N LEU A 3 -33.05 -8.63 -5.15
CA LEU A 3 -31.79 -8.34 -5.82
C LEU A 3 -30.92 -7.56 -4.84
N SER A 4 -30.04 -8.26 -4.13
CA SER A 4 -28.93 -7.65 -3.41
C SER A 4 -28.02 -6.96 -4.43
N THR A 5 -28.09 -5.64 -4.47
CA THR A 5 -27.22 -4.79 -5.29
C THR A 5 -25.75 -5.02 -4.91
N PRO A 6 -24.83 -5.17 -5.88
CA PRO A 6 -23.41 -5.37 -5.63
C PRO A 6 -22.75 -4.03 -5.25
N MET A 7 -23.10 -3.45 -4.10
CA MET A 7 -22.60 -2.13 -3.68
C MET A 7 -21.47 -2.16 -2.63
N CYS A 8 -21.08 -3.33 -2.10
CA CYS A 8 -20.03 -3.39 -1.07
C CYS A 8 -18.58 -3.50 -1.61
N CYS A 9 -18.37 -4.10 -2.78
CA CYS A 9 -17.01 -4.40 -3.27
C CYS A 9 -16.26 -3.21 -3.91
N ALA A 10 -16.95 -2.11 -4.23
CA ALA A 10 -16.34 -0.98 -4.91
C ALA A 10 -15.33 -0.20 -4.03
N ARG A 11 -15.56 -0.13 -2.71
CA ARG A 11 -14.83 0.79 -1.81
C ARG A 11 -13.39 0.39 -1.52
N VAL A 12 -13.13 -0.91 -1.25
CA VAL A 12 -11.75 -1.38 -1.00
C VAL A 12 -10.92 -1.24 -2.26
N ARG A 13 -11.46 -1.63 -3.41
CA ARG A 13 -10.77 -1.49 -4.70
C ARG A 13 -10.42 -0.02 -5.00
N SER A 14 -11.32 0.93 -4.73
CA SER A 14 -11.04 2.36 -4.90
C SER A 14 -9.83 2.84 -4.09
N PHE A 15 -9.63 2.34 -2.86
CA PHE A 15 -8.43 2.65 -2.08
C PHE A 15 -7.14 2.18 -2.77
N TYR A 16 -7.12 0.95 -3.29
CA TYR A 16 -5.95 0.42 -3.98
C TYR A 16 -5.70 1.11 -5.32
N LEU A 17 -6.75 1.31 -6.11
CA LEU A 17 -6.70 1.96 -7.42
C LEU A 17 -6.21 3.42 -7.33
N PHE A 18 -6.65 4.16 -6.31
CA PHE A 18 -6.20 5.53 -6.08
C PHE A 18 -4.87 5.60 -5.32
N GLY A 19 -4.59 4.61 -4.47
CA GLY A 19 -3.40 4.59 -3.63
C GLY A 19 -2.12 4.26 -4.38
N TYR A 20 -2.12 3.28 -5.31
CA TYR A 20 -0.87 2.92 -6.01
C TYR A 20 -0.28 4.08 -6.85
N PRO A 21 -1.05 4.90 -7.59
CA PRO A 21 -0.51 6.06 -8.29
C PRO A 21 0.09 7.09 -7.34
N LEU A 22 -0.55 7.35 -6.20
CA LEU A 22 -0.02 8.26 -5.17
C LEU A 22 1.28 7.75 -4.56
N MET A 23 1.40 6.43 -4.33
CA MET A 23 2.66 5.83 -3.85
C MET A 23 3.77 5.92 -4.89
N PHE A 24 3.46 5.78 -6.19
CA PHE A 24 4.42 6.05 -7.25
C PHE A 24 4.81 7.53 -7.32
N MET A 25 3.88 8.47 -7.14
CA MET A 25 4.22 9.90 -7.04
C MET A 25 5.15 10.17 -5.85
N CYS A 26 4.88 9.55 -4.69
CA CYS A 26 5.75 9.61 -3.52
C CYS A 26 7.15 9.05 -3.83
N PHE A 27 7.24 7.91 -4.52
CA PHE A 27 8.50 7.31 -4.95
C PHE A 27 9.28 8.23 -5.89
N PHE A 28 8.68 8.67 -7.01
CA PHE A 28 9.36 9.53 -7.99
C PHE A 28 9.72 10.89 -7.40
N GLY A 29 8.85 11.47 -6.57
CA GLY A 29 9.13 12.72 -5.86
C GLY A 29 10.33 12.57 -4.93
N THR A 30 10.35 11.52 -4.10
CA THR A 30 11.47 11.27 -3.19
C THR A 30 12.76 10.96 -3.94
N MET A 31 12.69 10.15 -5.01
CA MET A 31 13.85 9.84 -5.87
C MET A 31 14.43 11.10 -6.50
N THR A 32 13.57 12.00 -7.00
CA THR A 32 13.96 13.30 -7.57
C THR A 32 14.72 14.13 -6.53
N LEU A 33 14.17 14.26 -5.31
CA LEU A 33 14.82 14.98 -4.22
C LEU A 33 16.19 14.40 -3.85
N LEU A 34 16.30 13.07 -3.76
CA LEU A 34 17.54 12.39 -3.39
C LEU A 34 18.64 12.50 -4.45
N LEU A 35 18.26 12.54 -5.73
CA LEU A 35 19.22 12.59 -6.84
C LEU A 35 19.59 14.02 -7.23
N GLN A 36 18.67 14.97 -7.06
CA GLN A 36 18.83 16.31 -7.59
C GLN A 36 19.25 17.34 -6.55
N CYS A 37 19.06 17.06 -5.26
CA CYS A 37 19.49 17.95 -4.17
C CYS A 37 20.67 17.36 -3.38
N PRO A 38 21.62 18.19 -2.90
CA PRO A 38 22.83 17.74 -2.19
C PRO A 38 22.58 17.33 -0.72
N TYR A 39 21.43 16.71 -0.43
CA TYR A 39 21.06 16.28 0.92
C TYR A 39 22.01 15.26 1.53
N SER A 40 22.72 14.47 0.72
CA SER A 40 23.71 13.51 1.21
C SER A 40 24.89 14.18 1.93
N ARG A 41 25.23 15.43 1.58
CA ARG A 41 26.37 16.16 2.15
C ARG A 41 26.01 16.87 3.44
N HIS A 42 24.95 17.67 3.42
CA HIS A 42 24.59 18.57 4.53
C HIS A 42 23.51 17.99 5.46
N CYS A 43 22.82 16.94 5.01
CA CYS A 43 21.68 16.33 5.71
C CYS A 43 21.70 14.79 5.62
N PRO A 44 22.81 14.11 6.00
CA PRO A 44 23.00 12.69 5.71
C PRO A 44 21.92 11.80 6.34
N ASN A 45 21.44 12.14 7.54
CA ASN A 45 20.36 11.38 8.20
C ASN A 45 19.02 11.55 7.48
N ALA A 46 18.69 12.77 7.04
CA ALA A 46 17.48 13.02 6.24
C ALA A 46 17.58 12.34 4.86
N HIS A 47 18.77 12.32 4.25
CA HIS A 47 19.02 11.59 3.02
C HIS A 47 18.78 10.08 3.20
N LEU A 48 19.32 9.47 4.25
CA LEU A 48 19.16 8.04 4.52
C LEU A 48 17.69 7.66 4.73
N ILE A 49 16.95 8.42 5.55
CA ILE A 49 15.52 8.15 5.75
C ILE A 49 14.72 8.40 4.47
N GLY A 50 15.13 9.36 3.63
CA GLY A 50 14.59 9.56 2.29
C GLY A 50 14.75 8.33 1.40
N VAL A 51 15.91 7.67 1.43
CA VAL A 51 16.12 6.38 0.71
C VAL A 51 15.17 5.30 1.22
N CYS A 52 14.96 5.22 2.53
CA CYS A 52 13.98 4.30 3.13
C CYS A 52 12.56 4.61 2.66
N ILE A 53 12.12 5.87 2.70
CA ILE A 53 10.81 6.32 2.21
C ILE A 53 10.63 5.92 0.74
N CYS A 54 11.64 6.20 -0.09
CA CYS A 54 11.64 5.88 -1.52
C CYS A 54 11.42 4.37 -1.74
N THR A 55 12.17 3.52 -1.05
CA THR A 55 12.09 2.06 -1.19
C THR A 55 10.75 1.53 -0.68
N VAL A 56 10.29 1.97 0.49
CA VAL A 56 9.00 1.53 1.05
C VAL A 56 7.84 1.99 0.18
N ALA A 57 7.86 3.21 -0.34
CA ALA A 57 6.84 3.72 -1.27
C ALA A 57 6.77 2.91 -2.56
N LEU A 58 7.91 2.52 -3.14
CA LEU A 58 7.95 1.65 -4.31
C LEU A 58 7.34 0.28 -4.02
N VAL A 59 7.77 -0.39 -2.95
CA VAL A 59 7.27 -1.71 -2.57
C VAL A 59 5.77 -1.64 -2.28
N LEU A 60 5.32 -0.62 -1.55
CA LEU A 60 3.90 -0.40 -1.26
C LEU A 60 3.11 -0.15 -2.55
N GLY A 61 3.56 0.73 -3.45
CA GLY A 61 2.91 0.97 -4.74
C GLY A 61 2.77 -0.31 -5.58
N LEU A 62 3.84 -1.13 -5.65
CA LEU A 62 3.81 -2.43 -6.32
C LEU A 62 2.82 -3.39 -5.66
N THR A 63 2.79 -3.48 -4.32
CA THR A 63 1.83 -4.35 -3.62
C THR A 63 0.39 -3.92 -3.88
N MET A 64 0.11 -2.62 -3.90
CA MET A 64 -1.23 -2.10 -4.16
C MET A 64 -1.67 -2.34 -5.61
N ALA A 65 -0.75 -2.21 -6.58
CA ALA A 65 -1.00 -2.55 -7.97
C ALA A 65 -1.24 -4.06 -8.17
N LEU A 66 -0.46 -4.91 -7.50
CA LEU A 66 -0.65 -6.37 -7.51
C LEU A 66 -2.01 -6.77 -6.93
N PHE A 67 -2.47 -6.09 -5.89
CA PHE A 67 -3.81 -6.31 -5.34
C PHE A 67 -4.89 -5.96 -6.36
N ASP A 68 -4.87 -4.78 -6.98
CA ASP A 68 -5.89 -4.39 -7.96
C ASP A 68 -5.91 -5.35 -9.17
N TRP A 69 -4.72 -5.78 -9.62
CA TRP A 69 -4.61 -6.77 -10.70
C TRP A 69 -5.22 -8.12 -10.32
N ALA A 70 -4.87 -8.65 -9.13
CA ALA A 70 -5.43 -9.90 -8.62
C ALA A 70 -6.94 -9.80 -8.36
N TRP A 71 -7.39 -8.67 -7.82
CA TRP A 71 -8.80 -8.38 -7.57
C TRP A 71 -9.60 -8.31 -8.88
N GLY A 72 -9.05 -7.68 -9.92
CA GLY A 72 -9.66 -7.63 -11.25
C GLY A 72 -9.89 -8.99 -11.88
N HIS A 73 -9.11 -10.01 -11.48
CA HIS A 73 -9.32 -11.40 -11.87
C HIS A 73 -10.33 -12.10 -10.96
N VAL A 74 -10.13 -12.05 -9.64
CA VAL A 74 -10.99 -12.75 -8.66
C VAL A 74 -12.41 -12.20 -8.65
N GLY A 75 -12.59 -10.89 -8.80
CA GLY A 75 -13.90 -10.24 -8.80
C GLY A 75 -14.79 -10.58 -10.01
N LYS A 76 -14.25 -11.25 -11.03
CA LYS A 76 -15.01 -11.73 -12.20
C LYS A 76 -15.39 -13.21 -12.10
N LEU A 77 -14.89 -13.93 -11.11
CA LEU A 77 -15.16 -15.36 -10.95
C LEU A 77 -16.56 -15.59 -10.41
N SER A 78 -17.27 -16.53 -11.02
CA SER A 78 -18.56 -17.01 -10.53
C SER A 78 -18.37 -18.23 -9.61
N ILE A 79 -19.41 -18.57 -8.84
CA ILE A 79 -19.40 -19.75 -7.96
C ILE A 79 -18.96 -21.05 -8.68
N PRO A 80 -19.44 -21.36 -9.90
CA PRO A 80 -18.98 -22.57 -10.61
C PRO A 80 -17.50 -22.54 -11.04
N ASP A 81 -16.90 -21.36 -11.18
CA ASP A 81 -15.45 -21.21 -11.47
C ASP A 81 -14.58 -21.50 -10.24
N LEU A 82 -15.20 -21.52 -9.06
CA LEU A 82 -14.55 -21.76 -7.77
C LEU A 82 -14.78 -23.19 -7.26
N SER A 83 -15.45 -24.04 -8.05
CA SER A 83 -15.59 -25.45 -7.72
C SER A 83 -14.20 -26.13 -7.72
N PRO A 84 -13.96 -27.13 -6.84
CA PRO A 84 -12.68 -27.82 -6.78
C PRO A 84 -12.30 -28.50 -8.10
N GLU A 85 -13.29 -28.82 -8.94
CA GLU A 85 -13.12 -29.43 -10.25
C GLU A 85 -12.64 -28.44 -11.32
N ASN A 86 -13.05 -27.16 -11.23
CA ASN A 86 -12.75 -26.13 -12.24
C ASN A 86 -11.59 -25.19 -11.83
N MET A 87 -11.14 -25.24 -10.57
CA MET A 87 -10.19 -24.27 -10.01
C MET A 87 -8.75 -24.48 -10.52
N THR A 88 -8.33 -23.63 -11.47
CA THR A 88 -6.97 -23.66 -12.01
C THR A 88 -5.91 -23.19 -10.99
N ARG A 89 -4.64 -23.61 -11.16
CA ARG A 89 -3.50 -23.14 -10.35
C ARG A 89 -3.37 -21.62 -10.35
N THR A 90 -3.69 -20.99 -11.46
CA THR A 90 -3.63 -19.53 -11.65
C THR A 90 -4.67 -18.83 -10.78
N THR A 91 -5.91 -19.33 -10.76
CA THR A 91 -6.99 -18.84 -9.88
C THR A 91 -6.59 -18.91 -8.40
N LYS A 92 -5.95 -20.01 -7.97
CA LYS A 92 -5.45 -20.16 -6.59
C LYS A 92 -4.41 -19.09 -6.24
N ARG A 93 -3.50 -18.76 -7.17
CA ARG A 93 -2.48 -17.72 -6.97
C ARG A 93 -3.10 -16.35 -6.78
N TYR A 94 -4.04 -15.95 -7.63
CA TYR A 94 -4.73 -14.67 -7.49
C TYR A 94 -5.53 -14.57 -6.20
N GLY A 95 -6.23 -15.63 -5.80
CA GLY A 95 -6.92 -15.69 -4.51
C GLY A 95 -5.96 -15.54 -3.32
N PHE A 96 -4.79 -16.19 -3.38
CA PHE A 96 -3.77 -16.06 -2.33
C PHE A 96 -3.21 -14.64 -2.23
N ILE A 97 -2.94 -13.99 -3.37
CA ILE A 97 -2.47 -12.59 -3.43
C ILE A 97 -3.54 -11.66 -2.85
N ALA A 98 -4.79 -11.77 -3.31
CA ALA A 98 -5.89 -10.96 -2.81
C ALA A 98 -6.10 -11.12 -1.29
N LYS A 99 -5.81 -12.30 -0.73
CA LYS A 99 -5.88 -12.56 0.71
C LYS A 99 -4.72 -11.97 1.50
N SER A 100 -3.49 -12.14 1.01
CA SER A 100 -2.28 -11.86 1.80
C SER A 100 -1.82 -10.40 1.70
N VAL A 101 -2.03 -9.79 0.53
CA VAL A 101 -1.55 -8.43 0.25
C VAL A 101 -2.17 -7.35 1.15
N PRO A 102 -3.46 -7.38 1.54
CA PRO A 102 -4.03 -6.36 2.41
C PRO A 102 -3.35 -6.22 3.78
N VAL A 103 -2.82 -7.31 4.33
CA VAL A 103 -2.09 -7.25 5.60
C VAL A 103 -0.72 -6.63 5.38
N LEU A 104 -0.01 -7.07 4.33
CA LEU A 104 1.31 -6.53 3.98
C LEU A 104 1.24 -5.03 3.64
N SER A 105 0.25 -4.60 2.86
CA SER A 105 0.07 -3.19 2.48
C SER A 105 -0.19 -2.31 3.69
N ARG A 106 -0.94 -2.78 4.70
CA ARG A 106 -1.16 -2.04 5.97
C ARG A 106 0.15 -1.83 6.72
N TRP A 107 0.98 -2.86 6.86
CA TRP A 107 2.27 -2.75 7.55
C TRP A 107 3.23 -1.82 6.81
N LEU A 108 3.31 -1.94 5.49
CA LEU A 108 4.11 -1.05 4.65
C LEU A 108 3.61 0.40 4.73
N PHE A 109 2.30 0.61 4.79
CA PHE A 109 1.71 1.95 4.93
C PHE A 109 2.03 2.60 6.28
N VAL A 110 1.97 1.84 7.37
CA VAL A 110 2.37 2.30 8.71
C VAL A 110 3.86 2.59 8.75
N LEU A 111 4.68 1.69 8.22
CA LEU A 111 6.14 1.88 8.13
C LEU A 111 6.47 3.16 7.35
N LEU A 112 5.80 3.37 6.20
CA LEU A 112 5.96 4.59 5.41
C LEU A 112 5.60 5.83 6.25
N GLY A 113 4.52 5.79 7.02
CA GLY A 113 4.12 6.89 7.90
C GLY A 113 5.15 7.20 9.01
N VAL A 114 5.73 6.16 9.62
CA VAL A 114 6.81 6.33 10.59
C VAL A 114 8.05 6.93 9.93
N CYS A 115 8.42 6.44 8.74
CA CYS A 115 9.55 6.96 7.98
C CYS A 115 9.35 8.42 7.56
N THR A 116 8.15 8.81 7.09
CA THR A 116 7.86 10.19 6.69
C THR A 116 7.85 11.13 7.89
N ALA A 117 7.26 10.74 9.03
CA ALA A 117 7.31 11.53 10.25
C ALA A 117 8.75 11.72 10.76
N THR A 118 9.55 10.65 10.74
CA THR A 118 10.97 10.70 11.08
C THR A 118 11.75 11.59 10.10
N GLY A 119 11.43 11.52 8.81
CA GLY A 119 12.01 12.36 7.77
C GLY A 119 11.74 13.85 7.99
N VAL A 120 10.49 14.22 8.31
CA VAL A 120 10.14 15.62 8.65
C VAL A 120 10.91 16.10 9.88
N PHE A 121 11.01 15.25 10.91
CA PHE A 121 11.78 15.58 12.12
C PHE A 121 13.27 15.75 11.81
N LEU A 122 13.90 14.84 11.07
CA LEU A 122 15.31 14.95 10.71
C LEU A 122 15.58 16.12 9.77
N ALA A 123 14.65 16.43 8.87
CA ALA A 123 14.74 17.58 7.97
C ALA A 123 14.61 18.92 8.71
N SER A 124 13.95 18.98 9.87
CA SER A 124 13.92 20.21 10.69
C SER A 124 15.23 20.46 11.44
N GLN A 125 16.08 19.44 11.56
CA GLN A 125 17.43 19.55 12.13
C GLN A 125 18.49 19.89 11.07
N CYS A 126 18.11 19.96 9.79
CA CYS A 126 19.01 20.34 8.71
C CYS A 126 19.36 21.84 8.78
N PRO A 127 20.51 22.24 8.19
CA PRO A 127 20.83 23.65 8.04
C PRO A 127 19.69 24.38 7.31
N PRO A 128 19.26 25.55 7.78
CA PRO A 128 18.19 26.31 7.14
C PRO A 128 18.63 26.77 5.74
N PRO A 129 17.68 27.06 4.83
CA PRO A 129 18.00 27.45 3.45
C PRO A 129 18.89 28.69 3.35
N GLU A 130 18.80 29.60 4.32
CA GLU A 130 19.61 30.83 4.41
C GLU A 130 21.03 30.60 4.97
N SER A 131 21.39 29.36 5.30
CA SER A 131 22.72 29.07 5.82
C SER A 131 23.77 29.09 4.72
N LYS A 132 24.96 29.61 5.06
CA LYS A 132 26.14 29.62 4.18
C LYS A 132 26.59 28.23 3.69
N LEU A 133 26.06 27.16 4.30
CA LEU A 133 26.31 25.77 3.89
C LEU A 133 25.68 25.44 2.54
N TRP A 134 24.60 26.13 2.16
CA TRP A 134 23.92 25.96 0.88
C TRP A 134 24.36 26.98 -0.18
N ASP A 135 25.25 27.93 0.15
CA ASP A 135 25.71 28.96 -0.77
C ASP A 135 26.36 28.33 -2.01
N GLY A 136 25.78 28.59 -3.19
CA GLY A 136 26.25 28.05 -4.47
C GLY A 136 25.82 26.60 -4.74
N GLU A 137 25.05 25.98 -3.85
CA GLU A 137 24.43 24.69 -4.08
C GLU A 137 22.99 24.85 -4.55
N THR A 138 22.71 24.36 -5.76
CA THR A 138 21.36 24.35 -6.32
C THR A 138 20.89 22.92 -6.53
N CYS A 139 19.60 22.69 -6.35
CA CYS A 139 19.02 21.45 -6.78
C CYS A 139 18.95 21.43 -8.32
N SER A 140 19.36 20.34 -8.96
CA SER A 140 19.39 20.23 -10.42
C SER A 140 18.01 20.09 -11.08
N ALA A 141 16.93 20.00 -10.29
CA ALA A 141 15.57 20.00 -10.82
C ALA A 141 15.17 21.40 -11.29
N PRO A 142 14.53 21.55 -12.46
CA PRO A 142 14.09 22.86 -12.96
C PRO A 142 13.00 23.52 -12.10
N TRP A 143 12.31 22.75 -11.23
CA TRP A 143 11.27 23.24 -10.32
C TRP A 143 11.76 23.47 -8.88
N SER A 144 12.99 23.08 -8.56
CA SER A 144 13.59 23.30 -7.25
C SER A 144 14.66 24.37 -7.37
N GLY A 145 14.42 25.53 -6.75
CA GLY A 145 15.48 26.52 -6.54
C GLY A 145 16.46 26.03 -5.48
N ASP A 146 16.54 26.75 -4.38
CA ASP A 146 17.44 26.38 -3.29
C ASP A 146 16.95 25.12 -2.54
N PRO A 147 17.85 24.28 -2.01
CA PRO A 147 17.50 23.11 -1.21
C PRO A 147 16.69 23.51 0.03
N GLN A 148 15.49 22.95 0.19
CA GLN A 148 14.62 23.21 1.34
C GLN A 148 14.17 21.89 1.96
N PRO A 149 15.03 21.22 2.75
CA PRO A 149 14.76 19.88 3.28
C PRO A 149 13.40 19.79 3.97
N GLN A 150 13.09 20.75 4.85
CA GLN A 150 11.84 20.73 5.61
C GLN A 150 10.60 20.80 4.72
N ARG A 151 10.60 21.68 3.71
CA ARG A 151 9.49 21.80 2.75
C ARG A 151 9.32 20.51 1.97
N ASP A 152 10.42 19.98 1.46
CA ASP A 152 10.41 18.84 0.56
C ASP A 152 9.93 17.56 1.27
N PHE A 153 10.40 17.31 2.50
CA PHE A 153 9.89 16.21 3.33
C PHE A 153 8.44 16.42 3.78
N MET A 154 8.01 17.66 4.01
CA MET A 154 6.60 17.95 4.30
C MET A 154 5.68 17.67 3.11
N VAL A 155 6.11 17.93 1.87
CA VAL A 155 5.33 17.57 0.67
C VAL A 155 5.12 16.04 0.60
N ILE A 156 6.17 15.26 0.87
CA ILE A 156 6.07 13.80 0.91
C ILE A 156 5.14 13.33 2.04
N ALA A 157 5.25 13.92 3.23
CA ALA A 157 4.36 13.62 4.35
C ALA A 157 2.89 13.99 4.04
N ALA A 158 2.65 15.09 3.33
CA ALA A 158 1.32 15.50 2.89
C ALA A 158 0.69 14.48 1.93
N ILE A 159 1.46 13.94 0.97
CA ILE A 159 0.98 12.87 0.08
C ILE A 159 0.56 11.63 0.88
N TRP A 160 1.39 11.20 1.85
CA TRP A 160 1.03 10.10 2.74
C TRP A 160 -0.23 10.39 3.56
N PHE A 161 -0.35 11.59 4.13
CA PHE A 161 -1.50 12.01 4.92
C PHE A 161 -2.79 12.05 4.10
N LEU A 162 -2.74 12.52 2.84
CA LEU A 162 -3.88 12.49 1.92
C LEU A 162 -4.38 11.06 1.70
N LEU A 163 -3.46 10.10 1.50
CA LEU A 163 -3.84 8.70 1.37
C LEU A 163 -4.38 8.13 2.68
N ALA A 164 -3.82 8.51 3.83
CA ALA A 164 -4.31 8.11 5.15
C ALA A 164 -5.75 8.60 5.38
N ALA A 165 -6.03 9.88 5.09
CA ALA A 165 -7.34 10.47 5.20
C ALA A 165 -8.35 9.76 4.28
N PHE A 166 -7.98 9.49 3.03
CA PHE A 166 -8.80 8.72 2.10
C PHE A 166 -9.08 7.30 2.61
N GLY A 167 -8.07 6.63 3.19
CA GLY A 167 -8.20 5.33 3.83
C GLY A 167 -9.16 5.35 5.02
N CYS A 168 -9.06 6.35 5.91
CA CYS A 168 -9.93 6.51 7.07
C CYS A 168 -11.39 6.76 6.67
N ILE A 169 -11.63 7.57 5.64
CA ILE A 169 -12.97 7.82 5.09
C ILE A 169 -13.57 6.52 4.57
N ASN A 170 -12.80 5.74 3.81
CA ASN A 170 -13.28 4.46 3.26
C ASN A 170 -13.44 3.36 4.33
N GLY A 171 -12.62 3.37 5.39
CA GLY A 171 -12.66 2.38 6.47
C GLY A 171 -13.90 2.47 7.36
N LYS A 172 -14.43 3.68 7.59
CA LYS A 172 -15.66 3.88 8.38
C LYS A 172 -16.93 3.37 7.69
N VAL A 173 -16.86 3.11 6.38
CA VAL A 173 -18.02 2.75 5.56
C VAL A 173 -17.80 1.44 4.79
N GLY A 174 -16.66 0.77 4.98
CA GLY A 174 -16.31 -0.46 4.29
C GLY A 174 -16.76 -1.68 5.07
N HIS A 175 -17.65 -2.48 4.49
CA HIS A 175 -17.78 -3.88 4.91
C HIS A 175 -16.50 -4.63 4.53
N GLU A 176 -16.08 -5.59 5.36
CA GLU A 176 -15.00 -6.50 4.98
C GLU A 176 -15.29 -7.09 3.61
N VAL A 177 -14.24 -7.22 2.79
CA VAL A 177 -14.37 -7.85 1.47
C VAL A 177 -15.01 -9.22 1.70
N PRO A 178 -16.14 -9.55 1.06
CA PRO A 178 -16.78 -10.84 1.22
C PRO A 178 -15.76 -11.85 0.71
N TRP A 179 -15.05 -12.50 1.63
CA TRP A 179 -14.02 -13.45 1.26
C TRP A 179 -14.76 -14.58 0.55
N LEU A 180 -14.45 -14.77 -0.74
CA LEU A 180 -15.08 -15.75 -1.62
C LEU A 180 -14.87 -17.22 -1.18
N TYR A 181 -14.35 -17.48 0.03
CA TYR A 181 -14.05 -18.85 0.47
C TYR A 181 -14.12 -19.03 1.98
N ILE A 182 -15.20 -19.69 2.43
CA ILE A 182 -15.28 -20.42 3.70
C ILE A 182 -15.47 -21.91 3.33
N PRO A 183 -14.47 -22.77 3.49
CA PRO A 183 -14.65 -24.22 3.44
C PRO A 183 -15.26 -24.66 4.76
N LEU A 184 -16.58 -24.58 4.87
CA LEU A 184 -17.30 -25.51 5.74
C LEU A 184 -17.52 -26.79 4.94
N PRO A 185 -17.10 -27.97 5.43
CA PRO A 185 -17.51 -29.22 4.81
C PRO A 185 -19.04 -29.32 4.91
N ALA A 186 -19.70 -29.65 3.80
CA ALA A 186 -21.14 -29.78 3.73
C ALA A 186 -21.70 -30.90 4.65
N GLU A 187 -20.84 -31.80 5.14
CA GLU A 187 -21.21 -32.84 6.09
C GLU A 187 -20.03 -33.13 7.05
N GLU A 188 -20.33 -33.24 8.35
CA GLU A 188 -19.41 -33.73 9.38
C GLU A 188 -19.14 -35.24 9.19
N GLY A 189 -18.30 -35.58 8.22
CA GLY A 189 -17.77 -36.93 8.05
C GLY A 189 -16.51 -37.17 8.89
N PRO A 190 -16.32 -38.34 9.51
CA PRO A 190 -15.19 -38.60 10.40
C PRO A 190 -13.93 -38.90 9.59
N SER A 191 -13.04 -37.93 9.38
CA SER A 191 -11.67 -38.23 8.98
C SER A 191 -10.64 -37.24 9.52
N SER A 192 -9.98 -37.66 10.59
CA SER A 192 -9.09 -36.90 11.47
C SER A 192 -7.68 -36.63 10.90
N ARG A 193 -7.44 -36.83 9.60
CA ARG A 193 -6.08 -36.68 9.01
C ARG A 193 -5.96 -35.59 7.93
N CYS A 194 -7.05 -35.14 7.32
CA CYS A 194 -7.01 -34.04 6.33
C CYS A 194 -7.08 -32.64 6.99
N ARG A 195 -7.48 -32.58 8.28
CA ARG A 195 -7.67 -31.32 9.02
C ARG A 195 -6.40 -30.48 9.16
N HIS A 196 -5.21 -31.08 9.32
CA HIS A 196 -4.04 -30.27 9.69
C HIS A 196 -3.40 -29.48 8.54
N CYS A 197 -3.56 -29.93 7.28
CA CYS A 197 -3.07 -29.18 6.12
C CYS A 197 -4.04 -28.09 5.64
N LEU A 198 -5.32 -28.17 6.00
CA LEU A 198 -6.38 -27.27 5.51
C LEU A 198 -6.82 -26.21 6.52
N THR A 199 -6.45 -26.34 7.80
CA THR A 199 -6.80 -25.36 8.85
C THR A 199 -6.04 -24.03 8.79
N SER A 200 -5.01 -23.87 7.95
CA SER A 200 -4.27 -22.59 7.88
C SER A 200 -4.97 -21.51 7.04
N VAL A 201 -6.08 -21.84 6.37
CA VAL A 201 -6.75 -20.92 5.45
C VAL A 201 -8.26 -21.10 5.58
N SER A 202 -8.92 -20.44 6.55
CA SER A 202 -10.31 -19.87 6.43
C SER A 202 -11.17 -19.87 7.71
N THR A 203 -11.96 -18.81 7.83
CA THR A 203 -13.31 -18.74 8.42
C THR A 203 -13.93 -17.43 7.92
N CYS A 204 -15.18 -17.45 7.46
CA CYS A 204 -16.03 -16.26 7.42
C CYS A 204 -17.41 -16.61 7.95
N CYS A 205 -18.09 -15.57 8.38
CA CYS A 205 -19.46 -15.57 8.84
C CYS A 205 -20.30 -14.87 7.78
N HIS A 206 -21.46 -15.43 7.50
CA HIS A 206 -22.58 -14.76 6.86
C HIS A 206 -23.82 -15.09 7.69
N PRO A 207 -24.78 -14.18 7.86
CA PRO A 207 -26.17 -14.53 7.64
C PRO A 207 -26.48 -14.60 6.14
#